data_AF-A0A328SNB1-F1
#
_entry.id   AF-A0A328SNB1-F1
#
_cell.length_a   1.000
_cell.length_b   1.000
_cell.length_c   1.000
_cell.angle_alpha   90.00
_cell.angle_beta   90.00
_cell.angle_gamma   90.00
#
_symmetry.space_group_name_H-M   'P 1'
#
loop_
_entity.id
_entity.type
_entity.pdbx_description
1 polymer ?
#
loop_
_entity_poly.entity_id
_entity_poly.type
_entity_poly.pdbx_seq_one_letter_code
_entity_poly.pdbx_strand_id
1 'polypeptide(L)' 'GKVAFKLNGNSLEDENGKLIYVNVVDGIATLEYTVTSGYSSAVYELTAVFENMIYDRAVSSTDLVIYG' A
#
# COMPACT_ATOMS: atom_id res chain seq x y z
N GLY A 1 13.33 7.44 -1.85
CA GLY A 1 11.98 7.74 -1.33
C GLY A 1 11.35 6.48 -0.80
N LYS A 2 10.16 6.59 -0.23
CA LYS A 2 9.39 5.46 0.28
C LYS A 2 8.03 5.42 -0.38
N VAL A 3 7.43 4.24 -0.44
CA VAL A 3 6.05 4.05 -0.89
C VAL A 3 5.22 3.56 0.29
N ALA A 4 4.09 4.21 0.53
CA ALA A 4 3.03 3.69 1.38
C ALA A 4 1.94 3.09 0.48
N PHE A 5 1.51 1.87 0.80
CA PHE A 5 0.37 1.23 0.16
C PHE A 5 -0.87 1.44 1.02
N LYS A 6 -2.01 1.65 0.39
CA LYS A 6 -3.28 1.92 1.06
C LYS A 6 -4.41 1.10 0.46
N LEU A 7 -5.34 0.63 1.30
CA LEU A 7 -6.62 0.07 0.87
C LEU A 7 -7.76 0.99 1.33
N ASN A 8 -8.58 1.45 0.39
CA ASN A 8 -9.67 2.40 0.63
C ASN A 8 -9.22 3.62 1.45
N GLY A 9 -8.05 4.17 1.12
CA GLY A 9 -7.47 5.34 1.79
C GLY A 9 -6.72 5.05 3.12
N ASN A 10 -6.85 3.86 3.69
CA ASN A 10 -6.14 3.46 4.92
C ASN A 10 -4.77 2.86 4.58
N SER A 11 -3.71 3.36 5.19
CA SER A 11 -2.36 2.79 5.03
C SER A 11 -2.31 1.36 5.58
N LEU A 12 -1.58 0.49 4.89
CA LEU A 12 -1.34 -0.86 5.38
C LEU A 12 -0.45 -0.85 6.62
N GLU A 13 -0.77 -1.75 7.54
CA GLU A 13 -0.08 -1.96 8.81
C GLU A 13 0.45 -3.38 8.89
N ASP A 14 1.53 -3.56 9.65
CA ASP A 14 2.03 -4.88 10.04
C ASP A 14 1.16 -5.49 11.16
N GLU A 15 1.48 -6.71 11.54
CA GLU A 15 0.73 -7.47 12.56
C GLU A 15 0.67 -6.78 13.94
N ASN A 16 1.54 -5.80 14.20
CA ASN A 16 1.56 -5.02 15.44
C ASN A 16 0.84 -3.67 15.31
N GLY A 17 0.17 -3.40 14.19
CA GLY A 17 -0.50 -2.13 13.92
C GLY A 17 0.45 -0.99 13.55
N LYS A 18 1.69 -1.31 13.13
CA LYS A 18 2.65 -0.28 12.69
C LYS A 18 2.53 -0.09 11.18
N LEU A 19 2.44 1.18 10.77
CA LEU A 19 2.41 1.57 9.35
C LEU A 19 3.61 1.00 8.57
N ILE A 20 3.31 0.38 7.43
CA ILE A 20 4.30 -0.16 6.52
C ILE A 20 4.73 0.92 5.53
N TYR A 21 6.04 1.18 5.47
CA TYR A 21 6.67 2.01 4.43
C TYR A 21 7.75 1.20 3.73
N VAL A 22 7.66 1.11 2.40
CA VAL A 22 8.60 0.33 1.59
C VAL A 22 9.62 1.26 0.97
N ASN A 23 10.91 0.93 1.11
CA ASN A 23 11.95 1.70 0.43
C ASN A 23 11.92 1.42 -1.07
N VAL A 24 12.12 2.46 -1.87
CA VAL A 24 12.39 2.29 -3.30
C VAL A 24 13.87 1.89 -3.46
N VAL A 25 14.11 0.71 -4.02
CA VAL A 25 15.45 0.19 -4.35
C VAL A 25 15.49 -0.04 -5.86
N ASP A 26 16.49 0.54 -6.53
CA ASP A 26 16.64 0.46 -7.99
C ASP A 26 15.37 0.84 -8.78
N GLY A 27 14.63 1.83 -8.27
CA GLY A 27 13.41 2.35 -8.90
C GLY A 27 12.15 1.55 -8.58
N ILE A 28 12.22 0.51 -7.76
CA ILE A 28 11.08 -0.37 -7.45
C ILE A 28 10.83 -0.41 -5.94
N ALA A 29 9.57 -0.34 -5.54
CA ALA A 29 9.12 -0.67 -4.19
C ALA A 29 8.20 -1.89 -4.26
N THR A 30 8.58 -2.95 -3.56
CA THR A 30 7.84 -4.22 -3.53
C THR A 30 7.36 -4.51 -2.11
N LEU A 31 6.07 -4.76 -1.94
CA LEU A 31 5.49 -5.20 -0.68
C LEU A 31 4.91 -6.61 -0.85
N GLU A 32 5.43 -7.56 -0.09
CA GLU A 32 4.73 -8.81 0.15
C GLU A 32 3.72 -8.60 1.27
N TYR A 33 2.45 -8.88 1.00
CA TYR A 33 1.35 -8.66 1.95
C TYR A 33 0.34 -9.80 1.89
N THR A 34 0.01 -10.34 3.05
CA THR A 34 -1.02 -11.37 3.19
C THR A 34 -2.35 -10.73 3.53
N VAL A 35 -3.34 -10.90 2.66
CA VAL A 35 -4.73 -10.53 2.94
C VAL A 35 -5.30 -11.53 3.96
N THR A 36 -5.60 -11.07 5.16
CA THR A 36 -6.14 -11.91 6.25
C THR A 36 -7.67 -11.96 6.24
N SER A 37 -8.27 -12.83 7.06
CA SER A 37 -9.73 -13.00 7.16
C SER A 37 -10.49 -11.77 7.67
N GLY A 38 -9.80 -10.70 8.07
CA GLY A 38 -10.42 -9.44 8.45
C GLY A 38 -10.95 -8.62 7.26
N TYR A 39 -10.52 -8.95 6.03
CA TYR A 39 -11.03 -8.31 4.82
C TYR A 39 -12.29 -9.03 4.31
N SER A 40 -13.30 -8.25 3.95
CA SER A 40 -14.52 -8.76 3.31
C SER A 40 -14.31 -9.04 1.83
N SER A 41 -15.10 -9.95 1.25
CA SER A 41 -15.15 -10.08 -0.21
C SER A 41 -15.76 -8.82 -0.83
N ALA A 42 -14.93 -8.01 -1.48
CA ALA A 42 -15.30 -6.73 -2.08
C ALA A 42 -14.21 -6.22 -3.03
N VAL A 43 -14.52 -5.12 -3.71
CA VAL A 43 -13.52 -4.31 -4.43
C VAL A 43 -12.97 -3.25 -3.48
N TYR A 44 -11.66 -3.14 -3.42
CA TYR A 44 -10.93 -2.15 -2.65
C TYR A 44 -10.10 -1.28 -3.60
N GLU A 45 -10.04 0.02 -3.35
CA GLU A 45 -9.09 0.89 -4.02
C GLU A 45 -7.71 0.69 -3.40
N LEU A 46 -6.79 0.07 -4.16
CA LEU A 46 -5.38 -0.04 -3.81
C LEU A 46 -4.65 1.19 -4.34
N THR A 47 -4.06 1.96 -3.42
CA THR A 47 -3.29 3.17 -3.76
C THR A 47 -1.83 3.02 -3.34
N ALA A 48 -0.91 3.38 -4.24
CA ALA A 48 0.51 3.55 -3.94
C ALA A 48 0.83 5.05 -3.87
N VAL A 49 1.44 5.49 -2.76
CA VAL A 49 1.85 6.89 -2.53
C VAL A 49 3.36 6.93 -2.36
N PHE A 50 4.06 7.52 -3.33
CA PHE A 50 5.49 7.77 -3.23
C PHE A 50 5.76 9.11 -2.55
N GLU A 51 6.66 9.09 -1.55
CA GLU A 51 7.11 10.29 -0.85
C GLU A 51 8.64 10.33 -0.69
N ASN A 52 9.18 11.53 -0.78
CA ASN A 52 10.57 11.86 -0.49
C ASN A 52 10.67 13.35 -0.08
N MET A 53 11.83 13.78 0.43
CA MET A 53 12.09 15.18 0.79
C MET A 53 12.48 16.06 -0.40
N ILE A 54 12.75 15.47 -1.57
CA ILE A 54 13.37 16.17 -2.72
C ILE A 54 12.42 16.27 -3.92
N TYR A 55 11.56 15.27 -4.10
CA TYR A 55 10.65 15.19 -5.24
C TYR A 55 9.20 15.30 -4.77
N ASP A 56 8.35 15.81 -5.64
CA ASP A 56 6.91 15.87 -5.39
C ASP A 56 6.32 14.48 -5.17
N ARG A 57 5.25 14.45 -4.38
CA ARG A 57 4.47 13.25 -4.12
C ARG A 57 3.86 12.74 -5.43
N ALA A 58 4.04 11.44 -5.69
CA ALA A 58 3.33 10.75 -6.77
C ALA A 58 2.32 9.77 -6.18
N VAL A 59 1.15 9.65 -6.81
CA VAL A 59 0.05 8.80 -6.37
C VAL A 59 -0.49 8.03 -7.57
N SER A 60 -0.75 6.75 -7.40
CA SER A 60 -1.43 5.92 -8.40
C SER A 60 -2.37 4.95 -7.69
N SER A 61 -3.54 4.70 -8.29
CA SER A 61 -4.59 3.87 -7.70
C SER A 61 -5.13 2.86 -8.72
N THR A 62 -5.59 1.72 -8.24
CA THR A 62 -6.22 0.65 -9.03
C THR A 62 -7.22 -0.12 -8.16
N ASP A 63 -8.10 -0.88 -8.78
CA ASP A 63 -8.98 -1.80 -8.08
C ASP A 63 -8.25 -3.09 -7.70
N LEU A 64 -8.39 -3.51 -6.44
CA LEU A 64 -8.05 -4.83 -5.93
C LEU A 64 -9.34 -5.56 -5.57
N VAL A 65 -9.59 -6.69 -6.22
CA VAL A 65 -10.76 -7.52 -5.93
C VAL A 65 -10.37 -8.64 -4.97
N ILE A 66 -10.99 -8.66 -3.79
CA ILE A 66 -10.83 -9.74 -2.81
C ILE A 66 -12.06 -10.66 -2.90
N TYR A 67 -11.80 -11.95 -3.15
CA TYR A 67 -12.82 -13.00 -3.13
C TYR A 67 -12.81 -13.71 -1.78
N GLY A 68 -14.00 -14.06 -1.29
CA GLY A 68 -14.18 -14.89 -0.09
C GLY A 68 -14.04 -16.37 -0.36
#